data_AF-A0A1Y1IGR6-F1
#
_entry.id   AF-A0A1Y1IGR6-F1
#
_cell.length_a   1.000
_cell.length_b   1.000
_cell.length_c   1.000
_cell.angle_alpha   90.00
_cell.angle_beta   90.00
_cell.angle_gamma   90.00
#
_symmetry.space_group_name_H-M   'P 1'
#
loop_
_entity.id
_entity.type
_entity.pdbx_description
1 polymer ?
#
loop_
_entity_poly.entity_id
_entity_poly.type
_entity_poly.pdbx_seq_one_letter_code
_entity_poly.pdbx_strand_id
1 'polypeptide(L)'
;MLRDCAPTGGVAPSPPLAPAGVTFVSSGEDETGLLAQLLVQVSNPGDVICLYGQVGAGKSVFSRAFIRAVAADANLVVPSPTFLLQQVYEDHPGTPVHHFDLYRLTGPTENFERLGMEESYKTAISLIEWPECLGNNLPEEHLDIHIDMAPSQPGDQVISVSELAQLLQNSEPVLESSSRLPTATSSRQVADISDDDSDEDDLEEDAATDETYSDKRPRRFVLNPQGQSWARRLEKLLGRKQS
;
A
#
# COMPACT_ATOMS: atom_id res chain seq x y z
N MET A 1 -11.80 -34.32 11.88
CA MET A 1 -10.60 -34.48 11.04
C MET A 1 -10.17 -33.08 10.63
N LEU A 2 -9.27 -32.47 11.41
CA LEU A 2 -8.74 -31.14 11.12
C LEU A 2 -7.71 -31.27 9.99
N ARG A 3 -7.77 -30.37 9.00
CA ARG A 3 -6.68 -30.19 8.05
C ARG A 3 -5.87 -28.99 8.53
N ASP A 4 -4.66 -29.28 8.97
CA ASP A 4 -3.67 -28.28 9.37
C ASP A 4 -3.24 -27.45 8.14
N CYS A 5 -3.55 -26.16 8.14
CA CYS A 5 -2.92 -25.18 7.25
C CYS A 5 -1.63 -24.67 7.92
N ALA A 6 -0.63 -25.54 8.03
CA ALA A 6 0.75 -25.09 8.17
C ALA A 6 1.33 -24.85 6.75
N PRO A 7 2.22 -23.87 6.54
CA PRO A 7 2.91 -23.72 5.26
C PRO A 7 3.85 -24.91 5.10
N THR A 8 3.42 -25.91 4.34
CA THR A 8 4.32 -26.95 3.85
C THR A 8 5.31 -26.28 2.91
N GLY A 9 6.61 -26.54 3.09
CA GLY A 9 7.71 -25.99 2.30
C GLY A 9 7.75 -26.51 0.86
N GLY A 10 6.63 -26.41 0.14
CA GLY A 10 6.54 -26.59 -1.28
C GLY A 10 6.69 -25.24 -1.98
N VAL A 11 7.53 -25.20 -3.02
CA VAL A 11 7.53 -24.10 -3.98
C VAL A 11 6.10 -23.97 -4.50
N ALA A 12 5.43 -22.86 -4.16
CA ALA A 12 4.09 -22.58 -4.66
C ALA A 12 4.11 -22.70 -6.19
N PRO A 13 3.13 -23.38 -6.82
CA PRO A 13 3.09 -23.47 -8.27
C PRO A 13 3.01 -22.05 -8.82
N SER A 14 3.97 -21.71 -9.69
CA SER A 14 3.96 -20.44 -10.41
C SER A 14 2.60 -20.29 -11.10
N PRO A 15 1.84 -19.21 -10.84
CA PRO A 15 0.54 -19.03 -11.47
C PRO A 15 0.68 -19.00 -13.00
N PRO A 16 -0.34 -19.48 -13.74
CA PRO A 16 -0.33 -19.41 -15.20
C PRO A 16 -0.12 -17.95 -15.64
N LEU A 17 0.74 -17.77 -16.65
CA LEU A 17 1.13 -16.47 -17.20
C LEU A 17 -0.11 -15.65 -17.60
N ALA A 18 -0.55 -14.79 -16.67
CA ALA A 18 -1.34 -13.60 -16.95
C ALA A 18 -0.65 -12.77 -18.07
N PRO A 19 -1.36 -11.88 -18.78
CA PRO A 19 -0.70 -10.95 -19.72
C PRO A 19 0.56 -10.38 -19.05
N ALA A 20 1.71 -10.51 -19.71
CA ALA A 20 3.02 -10.42 -19.09
C ALA A 20 3.09 -9.28 -18.07
N GLY A 21 3.16 -9.67 -16.79
CA GLY A 21 3.24 -8.73 -15.68
C GLY A 21 4.37 -7.74 -15.90
N VAL A 22 4.13 -6.51 -15.49
CA VAL A 22 5.12 -5.43 -15.62
C VAL A 22 6.01 -5.47 -14.39
N THR A 23 7.32 -5.46 -14.60
CA THR A 23 8.28 -5.50 -13.50
C THR A 23 8.82 -4.11 -13.23
N PHE A 24 8.79 -3.70 -11.97
CA PHE A 24 9.53 -2.55 -11.47
C PHE A 24 10.63 -3.00 -10.53
N VAL A 25 11.84 -2.45 -10.68
CA VAL A 25 12.93 -2.69 -9.72
C VAL A 25 13.18 -1.39 -8.97
N SER A 26 12.98 -1.50 -7.66
CA SER A 26 13.30 -0.48 -6.69
C SER A 26 14.68 -0.74 -6.09
N SER A 27 15.43 0.32 -5.82
CA SER A 27 16.71 0.33 -5.10
C SER A 27 16.56 0.84 -3.66
N GLY A 28 15.33 1.11 -3.20
CA GLY A 28 15.06 1.54 -1.83
C GLY A 28 13.64 2.07 -1.58
N GLU A 29 13.41 2.67 -0.41
CA GLU A 29 12.07 3.14 -0.04
C GLU A 29 11.56 4.29 -0.93
N ASP A 30 12.44 5.21 -1.35
CA ASP A 30 12.06 6.34 -2.22
C ASP A 30 11.48 5.88 -3.56
N GLU A 31 12.14 4.90 -4.19
CA GLU A 31 11.72 4.32 -5.46
C GLU A 31 10.44 3.49 -5.32
N THR A 32 10.28 2.81 -4.17
CA THR A 32 9.02 2.16 -3.81
C THR A 32 7.88 3.19 -3.70
N GLY A 33 8.19 4.36 -3.15
CA GLY A 33 7.25 5.48 -3.06
C GLY A 33 6.85 6.04 -4.41
N LEU A 34 7.77 6.13 -5.37
CA LEU A 34 7.45 6.53 -6.75
C LEU A 34 6.49 5.54 -7.42
N LEU A 35 6.72 4.23 -7.26
CA LEU A 35 5.78 3.22 -7.78
C LEU A 35 4.39 3.38 -7.14
N ALA A 36 4.33 3.59 -5.83
CA ALA A 36 3.07 3.78 -5.12
C ALA A 36 2.32 5.03 -5.63
N GLN A 37 3.01 6.16 -5.79
CA GLN A 37 2.42 7.38 -6.37
C GLN A 37 1.90 7.15 -7.78
N LEU A 38 2.64 6.40 -8.61
CA LEU A 38 2.22 6.11 -9.99
C LEU A 38 0.92 5.30 -10.00
N LEU A 39 0.81 4.31 -9.10
CA LEU A 39 -0.39 3.49 -9.00
C LEU A 39 -1.59 4.28 -8.48
N VAL A 40 -1.41 5.23 -7.55
CA VAL A 40 -2.48 6.13 -7.11
C VAL A 40 -3.12 6.88 -8.27
N GLN A 41 -2.33 7.34 -9.25
CA GLN A 41 -2.85 8.09 -10.40
C GLN A 41 -3.78 7.29 -11.33
N VAL A 42 -3.73 5.96 -11.25
CA VAL A 42 -4.59 5.07 -12.03
C VAL A 42 -5.59 4.30 -11.18
N SER A 43 -5.56 4.46 -9.85
CA SER A 43 -6.52 3.85 -8.95
C SER A 43 -7.84 4.60 -8.93
N ASN A 44 -8.92 3.85 -8.75
CA ASN A 44 -10.30 4.34 -8.66
C ASN A 44 -10.96 3.81 -7.38
N PRO A 45 -12.02 4.47 -6.89
CA PRO A 45 -12.89 3.88 -5.87
C PRO A 45 -13.37 2.49 -6.27
N GLY A 46 -13.33 1.55 -5.33
CA GLY A 46 -13.70 0.14 -5.51
C GLY A 46 -12.55 -0.75 -5.99
N ASP A 47 -11.37 -0.20 -6.28
CA ASP A 47 -10.22 -1.02 -6.65
C ASP A 47 -9.70 -1.87 -5.48
N VAL A 48 -9.30 -3.10 -5.82
CA VAL A 48 -8.57 -3.98 -4.92
C VAL A 48 -7.14 -4.16 -5.41
N ILE A 49 -6.18 -3.93 -4.52
CA ILE A 49 -4.75 -4.14 -4.74
C ILE A 49 -4.24 -5.12 -3.68
N CYS A 50 -3.70 -6.23 -4.15
CA CYS A 50 -3.25 -7.37 -3.37
C CYS A 50 -1.72 -7.39 -3.30
N LEU A 51 -1.16 -7.42 -2.10
CA LEU A 51 0.29 -7.37 -1.86
C LEU A 51 0.80 -8.72 -1.37
N TYR A 52 1.59 -9.38 -2.22
CA TYR A 52 2.23 -10.66 -1.96
C TYR A 52 3.72 -10.47 -1.73
N GLY A 53 4.32 -11.34 -0.92
CA GLY A 53 5.77 -11.36 -0.72
C GLY A 53 6.13 -11.83 0.68
N GLN A 54 7.38 -12.21 0.88
CA GLN A 54 7.86 -12.71 2.17
C GLN A 54 7.80 -11.63 3.28
N VAL A 55 7.94 -12.05 4.54
CA VAL A 55 8.12 -11.12 5.66
C VAL A 55 9.35 -10.25 5.39
N GLY A 56 9.22 -8.93 5.58
CA GLY A 56 10.29 -7.98 5.28
C GLY A 56 10.44 -7.59 3.80
N ALA A 57 9.62 -8.14 2.90
CA ALA A 57 9.67 -7.77 1.48
C ALA A 57 9.33 -6.29 1.20
N GLY A 58 8.64 -5.61 2.12
CA GLY A 58 8.29 -4.19 1.99
C GLY A 58 6.83 -3.91 1.67
N LYS A 59 5.92 -4.88 1.88
CA LYS A 59 4.47 -4.70 1.70
C LYS A 59 3.95 -3.49 2.47
N SER A 60 4.20 -3.41 3.77
CA SER A 60 3.76 -2.27 4.59
C SER A 60 4.48 -0.96 4.26
N VAL A 61 5.68 -1.01 3.68
CA VAL A 61 6.37 0.19 3.15
C VAL A 61 5.63 0.72 1.93
N PHE A 62 5.26 -0.18 1.01
CA PHE A 62 4.43 0.17 -0.15
C PHE A 62 3.06 0.69 0.27
N SER A 63 2.32 -0.01 1.16
CA SER A 63 1.00 0.42 1.64
C SER A 63 1.05 1.82 2.23
N ARG A 64 2.05 2.09 3.07
CA ARG A 64 2.27 3.41 3.67
C ARG A 64 2.55 4.50 2.64
N ALA A 65 3.41 4.23 1.67
CA ALA A 65 3.69 5.20 0.62
C ALA A 65 2.45 5.48 -0.23
N PHE A 66 1.65 4.45 -0.53
CA PHE A 66 0.40 4.58 -1.29
C PHE A 66 -0.62 5.43 -0.53
N ILE A 67 -0.89 5.11 0.73
CA ILE A 67 -1.87 5.83 1.55
C ILE A 67 -1.48 7.30 1.73
N ARG A 68 -0.19 7.57 1.99
CA ARG A 68 0.33 8.95 2.05
C ARG A 68 0.15 9.71 0.74
N ALA A 69 0.35 9.04 -0.39
CA ALA A 69 0.15 9.63 -1.70
C ALA A 69 -1.34 9.93 -1.98
N VAL A 70 -2.27 9.03 -1.64
CA VAL A 70 -3.72 9.27 -1.75
C VAL A 70 -4.16 10.43 -0.84
N ALA A 71 -3.67 10.46 0.39
CA ALA A 71 -4.00 11.49 1.37
C ALA A 71 -3.35 12.85 1.06
N ALA A 72 -2.40 12.90 0.13
CA ALA A 72 -1.51 14.04 -0.09
C ALA A 72 -0.80 14.53 1.18
N ASP A 73 -0.45 13.60 2.08
CA ASP A 73 0.22 13.86 3.36
C ASP A 73 1.39 12.89 3.56
N ALA A 74 2.60 13.37 3.33
CA ALA A 74 3.83 12.59 3.49
C ALA A 74 4.12 12.20 4.95
N ASN A 75 3.55 12.93 5.92
CA ASN A 75 3.79 12.74 7.35
C ASN A 75 2.70 11.90 8.02
N LEU A 76 1.63 11.54 7.30
CA LEU A 76 0.55 10.71 7.81
C LEU A 76 1.11 9.42 8.43
N VAL A 77 0.68 9.13 9.65
CA VAL A 77 1.09 7.94 10.39
C VAL A 77 0.27 6.76 9.88
N VAL A 78 0.93 5.86 9.17
CA VAL A 78 0.33 4.65 8.58
C VAL A 78 1.05 3.42 9.15
N PRO A 79 0.66 2.94 10.34
CA PRO A 79 1.20 1.70 10.89
C PRO A 79 0.66 0.50 10.11
N SER A 80 1.33 -0.66 10.20
CA SER A 80 0.74 -1.88 9.67
C SER A 80 -0.42 -2.32 10.57
N PRO A 81 -1.62 -2.60 10.04
CA PRO A 81 -2.78 -3.02 10.81
C PRO A 81 -2.71 -4.50 11.20
N THR A 82 -1.53 -5.10 11.33
CA THR A 82 -1.35 -6.55 11.60
C THR A 82 -2.17 -7.07 12.79
N PHE A 83 -2.43 -6.24 13.81
CA PHE A 83 -3.27 -6.61 14.96
C PHE A 83 -4.74 -6.19 14.83
N LEU A 84 -5.00 -5.09 14.11
CA LEU A 84 -6.35 -4.57 13.91
C LEU A 84 -7.06 -5.27 12.74
N LEU A 85 -6.31 -6.00 11.90
CA LEU A 85 -6.68 -6.60 10.62
C LEU A 85 -7.08 -5.59 9.55
N GLN A 86 -7.65 -4.46 9.93
CA GLN A 86 -8.06 -3.37 9.07
C GLN A 86 -7.77 -2.00 9.71
N GLN A 87 -7.38 -1.04 8.89
CA GLN A 87 -7.39 0.38 9.23
C GLN A 87 -7.96 1.18 8.07
N VAL A 88 -8.84 2.13 8.38
CA VAL A 88 -9.53 2.99 7.39
C VAL A 88 -8.91 4.38 7.42
N TYR A 89 -8.64 4.92 6.23
CA TYR A 89 -8.13 6.27 6.02
C TYR A 89 -9.10 7.01 5.11
N GLU A 90 -9.92 7.88 5.70
CA GLU A 90 -10.98 8.62 4.99
C GLU A 90 -11.02 10.12 5.34
N ASP A 91 -10.26 10.55 6.35
CA ASP A 91 -10.14 11.94 6.79
C ASP A 91 -9.18 12.76 5.90
N HIS A 92 -9.34 12.68 4.58
CA HIS A 92 -8.53 13.38 3.59
C HIS A 92 -9.31 13.59 2.27
N PRO A 93 -8.90 14.51 1.38
CA PRO A 93 -9.66 14.80 0.16
C PRO A 93 -9.60 13.71 -0.92
N GLY A 94 -8.67 12.76 -0.83
CA GLY A 94 -8.56 11.62 -1.76
C GLY A 94 -9.60 10.51 -1.54
N THR A 95 -9.60 9.51 -2.41
CA THR A 95 -10.46 8.31 -2.28
C THR A 95 -10.16 7.57 -0.97
N PRO A 96 -11.16 7.19 -0.16
CA PRO A 96 -10.94 6.43 1.07
C PRO A 96 -10.08 5.18 0.82
N VAL A 97 -9.18 4.86 1.74
CA VAL A 97 -8.33 3.66 1.66
C VAL A 97 -8.60 2.75 2.84
N HIS A 98 -8.90 1.49 2.55
CA HIS A 98 -9.00 0.43 3.54
C HIS A 98 -7.75 -0.43 3.45
N HIS A 99 -6.91 -0.37 4.47
CA HIS A 99 -5.69 -1.14 4.58
C HIS A 99 -5.94 -2.38 5.41
N PHE A 100 -5.79 -3.55 4.79
CA PHE A 100 -5.92 -4.85 5.44
C PHE A 100 -4.55 -5.53 5.56
N ASP A 101 -4.31 -6.17 6.69
CA ASP A 101 -3.17 -7.08 6.87
C ASP A 101 -3.68 -8.41 7.44
N LEU A 102 -3.67 -9.44 6.59
CA LEU A 102 -4.25 -10.73 6.90
C LEU A 102 -3.18 -11.75 7.33
N TYR A 103 -1.94 -11.33 7.59
CA TYR A 103 -0.82 -12.21 7.94
C TYR A 103 -1.13 -13.18 9.08
N ARG A 104 -1.87 -12.70 10.09
CA ARG A 104 -2.22 -13.45 11.30
C ARG A 104 -3.59 -14.10 11.24
N LEU A 105 -4.35 -13.88 10.18
CA LEU A 105 -5.69 -14.40 10.09
C LEU A 105 -5.64 -15.90 9.81
N THR A 106 -6.19 -16.68 10.74
CA THR A 106 -6.33 -18.13 10.62
C THR A 106 -7.77 -18.48 10.91
N GLY A 107 -8.37 -19.39 10.14
CA GLY A 107 -9.73 -19.87 10.38
C GLY A 107 -10.61 -19.94 9.13
N PRO A 108 -11.90 -20.28 9.32
CA PRO A 108 -12.85 -20.47 8.23
C PRO A 108 -13.14 -19.15 7.50
N THR A 109 -13.52 -19.30 6.23
CA THR A 109 -13.80 -18.19 5.31
C THR A 109 -14.88 -17.21 5.80
N GLU A 110 -15.76 -17.66 6.68
CA GLU A 110 -16.83 -16.84 7.31
C GLU A 110 -16.28 -15.67 8.15
N ASN A 111 -15.00 -15.71 8.56
CA ASN A 111 -14.37 -14.57 9.24
C ASN A 111 -14.12 -13.37 8.29
N PHE A 112 -14.07 -13.58 6.97
CA PHE A 112 -13.78 -12.54 5.99
C PHE A 112 -14.97 -11.61 5.72
N GLU A 113 -16.20 -12.15 5.73
CA GLU A 113 -17.43 -11.36 5.55
C GLU A 113 -17.57 -10.26 6.64
N ARG A 114 -16.96 -10.48 7.81
CA ARG A 114 -17.01 -9.55 8.95
C ARG A 114 -16.00 -8.40 8.90
N LEU A 115 -15.04 -8.42 7.97
CA LEU A 115 -14.01 -7.38 7.84
C LEU A 115 -14.48 -6.16 7.04
N GLY A 116 -15.75 -6.06 6.66
CA GLY A 116 -16.25 -4.90 5.91
C GLY A 116 -15.67 -4.76 4.49
N MET A 117 -15.07 -5.82 3.94
CA MET A 117 -14.47 -5.83 2.60
C MET A 117 -15.48 -5.56 1.49
N GLU A 118 -16.72 -6.05 1.61
CA GLU A 118 -17.75 -5.82 0.59
C GLU A 118 -18.12 -4.34 0.42
N GLU A 119 -18.06 -3.57 1.50
CA GLU A 119 -18.31 -2.13 1.44
C GLU A 119 -17.10 -1.40 0.87
N SER A 120 -15.88 -1.80 1.27
CA SER A 120 -14.66 -1.20 0.76
C SER A 120 -14.53 -1.40 -0.75
N TYR A 121 -14.92 -2.56 -1.29
CA TYR A 121 -14.88 -2.86 -2.73
C TYR A 121 -15.85 -1.99 -3.57
N LYS A 122 -16.73 -1.22 -2.94
CA LYS A 122 -17.67 -0.33 -3.66
C LYS A 122 -17.22 1.13 -3.65
N THR A 123 -16.61 1.58 -2.55
CA THR A 123 -16.44 3.02 -2.26
C THR A 123 -15.01 3.44 -1.98
N ALA A 124 -14.12 2.48 -1.68
CA ALA A 124 -12.75 2.72 -1.24
C ALA A 124 -11.73 1.97 -2.11
N ILE A 125 -10.46 2.34 -2.01
CA ILE A 125 -9.36 1.51 -2.49
C ILE A 125 -9.02 0.52 -1.37
N SER A 126 -9.01 -0.77 -1.67
CA SER A 126 -8.63 -1.82 -0.72
C SER A 126 -7.18 -2.24 -0.96
N LEU A 127 -6.30 -1.96 -0.01
CA LEU A 127 -4.93 -2.46 0.01
C LEU A 127 -4.87 -3.68 0.92
N ILE A 128 -4.59 -4.86 0.37
CA ILE A 128 -4.64 -6.13 1.12
C ILE A 128 -3.25 -6.75 1.16
N GLU A 129 -2.61 -6.74 2.33
CA GLU A 129 -1.41 -7.52 2.61
C GLU A 129 -1.77 -8.95 2.97
N TRP A 130 -1.04 -9.91 2.40
CA TRP A 130 -1.22 -11.35 2.61
C TRP A 130 -2.63 -11.88 2.22
N PRO A 131 -3.06 -11.64 0.97
CA PRO A 131 -4.41 -12.00 0.51
C PRO A 131 -4.61 -13.51 0.27
N GLU A 132 -3.60 -14.37 0.51
CA GLU A 132 -3.63 -15.80 0.16
C GLU A 132 -4.81 -16.54 0.78
N CYS A 133 -5.26 -16.10 1.95
CA CYS A 133 -6.38 -16.70 2.68
C CYS A 133 -7.75 -16.35 2.08
N LEU A 134 -7.84 -15.33 1.21
CA LEU A 134 -9.07 -14.91 0.55
C LEU A 134 -9.48 -15.83 -0.60
N GLY A 135 -8.52 -16.45 -1.29
CA GLY A 135 -8.76 -17.39 -2.39
C GLY A 135 -9.76 -16.83 -3.42
N ASN A 136 -10.84 -17.57 -3.67
CA ASN A 136 -11.87 -17.22 -4.65
C ASN A 136 -12.80 -16.07 -4.22
N ASN A 137 -12.61 -15.49 -3.03
CA ASN A 137 -13.42 -14.35 -2.56
C ASN A 137 -12.85 -13.00 -3.03
N LEU A 138 -11.70 -12.99 -3.71
CA LEU A 138 -11.20 -11.80 -4.37
C LEU A 138 -12.11 -11.44 -5.56
N PRO A 139 -12.36 -10.13 -5.80
CA PRO A 139 -13.08 -9.70 -6.99
C PRO A 139 -12.38 -10.13 -8.27
N GLU A 140 -13.12 -10.33 -9.37
CA GLU A 140 -12.49 -10.66 -10.67
C GLU A 140 -11.53 -9.57 -11.18
N GLU A 141 -11.83 -8.30 -10.87
CA GLU A 141 -11.01 -7.14 -11.21
C GLU A 141 -10.18 -6.70 -9.99
N HIS A 142 -8.89 -7.03 -9.99
CA HIS A 142 -7.94 -6.61 -8.95
C HIS A 142 -6.51 -6.53 -9.51
N LEU A 143 -5.60 -5.93 -8.77
CA LEU A 143 -4.17 -5.90 -9.10
C LEU A 143 -3.38 -6.73 -8.09
N ASP A 144 -2.69 -7.75 -8.56
CA ASP A 144 -1.71 -8.47 -7.75
C ASP A 144 -0.34 -7.81 -7.89
N ILE A 145 0.32 -7.52 -6.76
CA ILE A 145 1.69 -7.02 -6.70
C ILE A 145 2.51 -8.02 -5.90
N HIS A 146 3.42 -8.71 -6.58
CA HIS A 146 4.40 -9.58 -5.93
C HIS A 146 5.68 -8.80 -5.64
N ILE A 147 6.12 -8.81 -4.38
CA ILE A 147 7.31 -8.10 -3.92
C ILE A 147 8.36 -9.12 -3.50
N ASP A 148 9.46 -9.16 -4.26
CA ASP A 148 10.61 -10.02 -3.99
C ASP A 148 11.82 -9.22 -3.49
N MET A 149 12.55 -9.78 -2.53
CA MET A 149 13.86 -9.27 -2.09
C MET A 149 14.97 -9.73 -3.05
N ALA A 150 14.82 -9.38 -4.33
CA ALA A 150 15.72 -9.80 -5.40
C ALA A 150 15.90 -8.69 -6.43
N PRO A 151 17.02 -8.68 -7.17
CA PRO A 151 17.15 -7.86 -8.38
C PRO A 151 16.21 -8.34 -9.49
N SER A 152 16.21 -7.64 -10.64
CA SER A 152 15.56 -8.11 -11.86
C SER A 152 16.08 -9.49 -12.29
N GLN A 153 15.19 -10.27 -12.90
CA GLN A 153 15.50 -11.52 -13.56
C GLN A 153 15.64 -11.34 -15.08
N PRO A 154 16.42 -12.19 -15.77
CA PRO A 154 16.45 -12.22 -17.23
C PRO A 154 15.04 -12.44 -17.81
N GLY A 155 14.60 -11.54 -18.69
CA GLY A 155 13.26 -11.57 -19.28
C GLY A 155 12.23 -10.67 -18.60
N ASP A 156 12.57 -10.05 -17.47
CA ASP A 156 11.74 -9.00 -16.88
C ASP A 156 11.63 -7.80 -17.84
N GLN A 157 10.40 -7.32 -18.02
CA GLN A 157 10.17 -6.01 -18.63
C GLN A 157 10.29 -4.95 -17.54
N VAL A 158 11.54 -4.58 -17.24
CA VAL A 158 11.86 -3.65 -16.15
C VAL A 158 11.54 -2.21 -16.55
N ILE A 159 10.78 -1.51 -15.69
CA ILE A 159 10.65 -0.06 -15.74
C ILE A 159 11.71 0.55 -14.83
N SER A 160 12.46 1.52 -15.36
CA SER A 160 13.46 2.25 -14.57
C SER A 160 12.84 3.37 -13.73
N VAL A 161 13.57 3.82 -12.71
CA VAL A 161 13.21 4.98 -11.88
C VAL A 161 13.02 6.24 -12.70
N SER A 162 13.90 6.48 -13.66
CA SER A 162 13.80 7.64 -14.56
C SER A 162 12.55 7.58 -15.42
N GLU A 163 12.15 6.38 -15.86
CA GLU A 163 10.89 6.20 -16.59
C GLU A 163 9.69 6.45 -15.68
N LEU A 164 9.66 5.90 -14.46
CA LEU A 164 8.59 6.20 -13.49
C LEU A 164 8.47 7.70 -13.22
N ALA A 165 9.60 8.39 -12.98
CA ALA A 165 9.60 9.82 -12.72
C ALA A 165 9.06 10.63 -13.90
N GLN A 166 9.36 10.22 -15.14
CA GLN A 166 8.78 10.82 -16.34
C GLN A 166 7.28 10.56 -16.44
N LEU A 167 6.82 9.33 -16.14
CA LEU A 167 5.40 9.00 -16.15
C LEU A 167 4.61 9.84 -15.13
N LEU A 168 5.16 10.05 -13.93
CA LEU A 168 4.57 10.91 -12.90
C LEU A 168 4.53 12.39 -13.26
N GLN A 169 5.47 12.88 -14.06
CA GLN A 169 5.49 14.27 -14.54
C GLN A 169 4.51 14.52 -15.71
N ASN A 170 4.21 13.48 -16.47
CA ASN A 170 3.36 13.54 -17.66
C ASN A 170 1.88 13.28 -17.37
N SER A 171 1.55 12.85 -16.14
CA SER A 171 0.18 12.70 -15.69
C SER A 171 -0.40 14.06 -15.32
N GLU A 172 -1.48 14.45 -15.99
CA GLU A 172 -2.26 15.64 -15.67
C GLU A 172 -2.66 15.62 -14.19
N PRO A 173 -2.48 16.72 -13.43
CA PRO A 173 -2.88 16.77 -12.04
C PRO A 173 -4.39 16.62 -11.92
N VAL A 174 -4.85 15.62 -11.17
CA VAL A 174 -6.27 15.43 -10.82
C VAL A 174 -6.64 16.45 -9.75
N LEU A 175 -6.78 17.72 -10.12
CA LEU A 175 -7.36 18.74 -9.25
C LEU A 175 -8.12 19.77 -10.09
N GLU A 176 -9.45 19.64 -10.18
CA GLU A 176 -10.31 20.83 -10.23
C GLU A 176 -11.78 20.58 -9.85
N SER A 177 -12.30 21.54 -9.06
CA SER A 177 -13.69 21.81 -8.63
C SER A 177 -14.21 21.00 -7.41
N SER A 178 -14.63 21.58 -6.27
CA SER A 178 -14.94 22.98 -5.94
C SER A 178 -14.75 23.27 -4.44
N SER A 179 -14.17 24.44 -4.21
CA SER A 179 -14.17 25.23 -2.98
C SER A 179 -15.54 25.41 -2.31
N ARG A 180 -15.54 25.39 -0.96
CA ARG A 180 -15.93 26.53 -0.09
C ARG A 180 -15.73 26.16 1.39
N LEU A 181 -14.80 26.87 2.04
CA LEU A 181 -14.73 27.01 3.49
C LEU A 181 -15.97 27.75 4.02
N PRO A 182 -16.29 27.57 5.31
CA PRO A 182 -16.44 28.75 6.14
C PRO A 182 -15.52 28.69 7.36
N THR A 183 -14.93 29.85 7.63
CA THR A 183 -14.26 30.25 8.86
C THR A 183 -15.18 30.14 10.08
N ALA A 184 -14.64 29.68 11.20
CA ALA A 184 -15.18 30.00 12.52
C ALA A 184 -14.05 30.30 13.52
N THR A 185 -14.34 31.28 14.36
CA THR A 185 -13.46 32.06 15.23
C THR A 185 -13.61 31.61 16.69
N SER A 186 -12.47 31.55 17.40
CA SER A 186 -12.26 31.80 18.86
C SER A 186 -13.03 30.98 19.90
N SER A 187 -12.29 30.41 20.87
CA SER A 187 -12.34 30.87 22.27
C SER A 187 -11.22 30.26 23.12
N ARG A 188 -10.51 31.14 23.85
CA ARG A 188 -9.60 30.85 24.95
C ARG A 188 -10.38 30.33 26.16
N GLN A 189 -9.80 29.41 26.92
CA GLN A 189 -9.88 29.50 28.38
C GLN A 189 -8.60 28.96 29.04
N VAL A 190 -8.08 29.78 29.95
CA VAL A 190 -6.91 29.55 30.80
C VAL A 190 -7.40 28.81 32.03
N ALA A 191 -6.67 27.78 32.46
CA ALA A 191 -6.77 27.23 33.80
C ALA A 191 -5.36 27.03 34.36
N ASP A 192 -5.14 27.77 35.43
CA ASP A 192 -4.03 27.86 36.35
C ASP A 192 -4.00 26.58 37.21
N ILE A 193 -2.91 25.81 37.22
CA ILE A 193 -2.58 24.86 38.28
C ILE A 193 -1.07 24.89 38.51
N SER A 194 -0.71 25.29 39.72
CA SER A 194 0.61 25.44 40.31
C SER A 194 1.32 24.11 40.60
N ASP A 195 2.65 24.14 40.41
CA ASP A 195 3.74 23.53 41.19
C ASP A 195 3.47 22.23 41.98
N ASP A 196 4.17 21.16 41.58
CA ASP A 196 4.76 20.22 42.54
C ASP A 196 6.09 19.69 42.01
N ASP A 197 7.09 19.74 42.88
CA ASP A 197 8.52 19.46 42.68
C ASP A 197 8.82 17.94 42.70
N SER A 198 10.07 17.60 42.35
CA SER A 198 10.77 16.30 42.50
C SER A 198 10.44 15.24 41.43
N ASP A 199 11.38 14.65 40.68
CA ASP A 199 12.80 14.36 40.90
C ASP A 199 13.58 14.30 39.56
N GLU A 200 14.84 14.74 39.58
CA GLU A 200 15.82 14.56 38.50
C GLU A 200 16.28 13.10 38.44
N ASP A 201 15.91 12.38 37.38
CA ASP A 201 16.65 11.21 36.91
C ASP A 201 17.26 11.58 35.54
N ASP A 202 18.51 12.04 35.58
CA ASP A 202 19.40 12.17 34.44
C ASP A 202 19.67 10.78 33.84
N LEU A 203 18.75 10.29 33.02
CA LEU A 203 19.07 9.31 31.99
C LEU A 203 19.53 10.10 30.77
N GLU A 204 20.84 10.36 30.71
CA GLU A 204 21.53 10.57 29.43
C GLU A 204 21.36 9.30 28.60
N GLU A 205 20.19 9.13 27.99
CA GLU A 205 20.01 8.21 26.88
C GLU A 205 20.68 8.90 25.70
N ASP A 206 21.91 8.45 25.40
CA ASP A 206 22.68 8.79 24.21
C ASP A 206 21.79 8.57 22.97
N ALA A 207 20.98 9.58 22.63
CA ALA A 207 20.33 9.70 21.35
C ALA A 207 21.42 10.04 20.33
N ALA A 208 22.25 9.02 20.03
CA ALA A 208 22.86 8.94 18.73
C ALA A 208 21.70 9.06 17.74
N THR A 209 21.54 10.25 17.16
CA THR A 209 20.68 10.48 16.02
C THR A 209 21.22 9.60 14.91
N ASP A 210 20.75 8.36 14.90
CA ASP A 210 20.97 7.40 13.83
C ASP A 210 20.47 8.10 12.58
N GLU A 211 21.39 8.38 11.66
CA GLU A 211 21.04 8.88 10.35
C GLU A 211 19.91 8.00 9.82
N THR A 212 18.73 8.60 9.67
CA THR A 212 17.45 7.95 9.34
C THR A 212 17.64 6.65 8.56
N TYR A 213 17.56 5.51 9.25
CA TYR A 213 17.74 4.20 8.64
C TYR A 213 16.83 4.07 7.43
N SER A 214 17.43 3.93 6.25
CA SER A 214 16.74 3.80 4.96
C SER A 214 17.18 2.50 4.30
N ASP A 215 16.26 1.57 4.11
CA ASP A 215 16.55 0.30 3.45
C ASP A 215 16.83 0.55 1.96
N LYS A 216 18.09 0.39 1.55
CA LYS A 216 18.57 0.53 0.16
C LYS A 216 18.72 -0.80 -0.57
N ARG A 217 18.17 -1.88 -0.02
CA ARG A 217 18.23 -3.20 -0.68
C ARG A 217 17.23 -3.22 -1.83
N PRO A 218 17.59 -3.80 -2.98
CA PRO A 218 16.70 -3.83 -4.11
C PRO A 218 15.43 -4.65 -3.82
N ARG A 219 14.34 -4.25 -4.46
CA ARG A 219 13.05 -4.94 -4.46
C ARG A 219 12.52 -5.04 -5.87
N ARG A 220 12.05 -6.22 -6.24
CA ARG A 220 11.39 -6.46 -7.52
C ARG A 220 9.89 -6.52 -7.27
N PHE A 221 9.15 -5.63 -7.91
CA PHE A 221 7.70 -5.55 -7.90
C PHE A 221 7.17 -6.09 -9.23
N VAL A 222 6.36 -7.14 -9.20
CA VAL A 222 5.70 -7.68 -10.40
C VAL A 222 4.22 -7.36 -10.31
N LEU A 223 3.76 -6.49 -11.21
CA LEU A 223 2.38 -6.02 -11.29
C LEU A 223 1.61 -6.91 -12.27
N ASN A 224 0.68 -7.70 -11.74
CA ASN A 224 -0.14 -8.65 -12.47
C ASN A 224 -1.61 -8.21 -12.42
N PRO A 225 -2.14 -7.58 -13.47
CA PRO A 225 -3.54 -7.19 -13.50
C PRO A 225 -4.43 -8.42 -13.66
N GLN A 226 -5.47 -8.51 -12.83
CA GLN A 226 -6.58 -9.45 -12.95
C GLN A 226 -7.78 -8.68 -13.53
N GLY A 227 -8.34 -9.20 -14.61
CA GLY A 227 -9.40 -8.53 -15.35
C GLY A 227 -8.92 -7.48 -16.35
N GLN A 228 -9.85 -6.94 -17.13
CA GLN A 228 -9.54 -6.06 -18.27
C GLN A 228 -9.35 -4.60 -17.87
N SER A 229 -9.98 -4.17 -16.77
CA SER A 229 -9.92 -2.77 -16.33
C SER A 229 -8.50 -2.43 -15.86
N TRP A 230 -7.92 -3.27 -15.00
CA TRP A 230 -6.54 -3.09 -14.55
C TRP A 230 -5.53 -3.25 -15.69
N ALA A 231 -5.71 -4.24 -16.57
CA ALA A 231 -4.82 -4.44 -17.71
C ALA A 231 -4.74 -3.19 -18.60
N ARG A 232 -5.90 -2.63 -18.97
CA ARG A 232 -5.96 -1.41 -19.79
C ARG A 232 -5.35 -0.20 -19.09
N ARG A 233 -5.57 -0.05 -17.79
CA ARG A 233 -5.01 1.07 -17.02
C ARG A 233 -3.48 1.00 -16.95
N LEU A 234 -2.92 -0.18 -16.69
CA LEU A 234 -1.47 -0.37 -16.72
C LEU A 234 -0.90 -0.17 -18.13
N GLU A 235 -1.53 -0.69 -19.19
CA GLU A 235 -1.08 -0.43 -20.57
C GLU A 235 -1.03 1.07 -20.89
N LYS A 236 -2.09 1.80 -20.54
CA LYS A 236 -2.20 3.25 -20.75
C LYS A 236 -1.14 4.00 -19.95
N LEU A 237 -0.96 3.65 -18.68
CA LEU A 237 0.02 4.26 -17.79
C LEU A 237 1.44 4.14 -18.33
N LEU A 238 1.75 3.00 -18.95
CA LEU A 238 3.07 2.69 -19.48
C LEU A 238 3.27 3.17 -20.92
N GLY A 239 2.32 3.89 -21.49
CA GLY A 239 2.38 4.40 -22.86
C GLY A 239 2.45 3.28 -23.93
N ARG A 240 2.05 2.06 -23.59
CA ARG A 240 2.06 0.92 -24.51
C ARG A 240 0.81 0.99 -25.39
N LYS A 241 0.98 1.28 -26.68
CA LYS A 241 -0.11 1.23 -27.67
C LYS A 241 -0.55 -0.23 -27.85
N GLN A 242 -1.85 -0.47 -27.85
CA GLN A 242 -2.41 -1.77 -28.26
C GLN A 242 -2.00 -2.04 -29.71
N SER A 243 -1.40 -3.20 -29.95
CA SER A 243 -1.11 -3.74 -31.28
C SER A 243 -2.38 -4.26 -31.94
#